data_AF-A0A9D4PT80-F1
#
_entry.id   AF-A0A9D4PT80-F1
#
_cell.length_a   1.000
_cell.length_b   1.000
_cell.length_c   1.000
_cell.angle_alpha   90.00
_cell.angle_beta   90.00
_cell.angle_gamma   90.00
#
_symmetry.space_group_name_H-M   'P 1'
#
loop_
_entity.id
_entity.type
_entity.pdbx_description
1 polymer ?
#
loop_
_entity_poly.entity_id
_entity_poly.type
_entity_poly.pdbx_seq_one_letter_code
_entity_poly.pdbx_strand_id
1 'polypeptide(L)'
;MESKLTESDTGFNLTYWDQGVNKYIHLKCINTRWVLRTKRLAERYGVAPCRLTEKPQQDRRVKVREAVQEAESVCWRKTATEKPALSVYSKAKQAIEKEPMYENSKGSGLLCEARCGMLRTRLLRARYTPNLDTTCPLCTLEDESMEHIVLH
;
A
#
# COMPACT_ATOMS: atom_id res chain seq x y z
N MET A 1 -39.31 -10.10 31.14
CA MET A 1 -39.14 -9.44 29.83
C MET A 1 -38.20 -8.28 30.04
N GLU A 2 -36.93 -8.52 29.78
CA GLU A 2 -35.81 -7.63 30.09
C GLU A 2 -35.83 -6.43 29.15
N SER A 3 -36.00 -5.24 29.73
CA SER A 3 -35.84 -3.97 29.04
C SER A 3 -34.36 -3.78 28.70
N LYS A 4 -34.05 -3.84 27.40
CA LYS A 4 -32.73 -3.49 26.86
C LYS A 4 -32.41 -2.05 27.26
N LEU A 5 -31.42 -1.89 28.15
CA LEU A 5 -30.74 -0.63 28.39
C LEU A 5 -30.12 -0.16 27.07
N THR A 6 -30.60 0.96 26.55
CA THR A 6 -30.01 1.64 25.41
C THR A 6 -28.71 2.31 25.84
N GLU A 7 -27.61 2.00 25.18
CA GLU A 7 -26.32 2.68 25.28
C GLU A 7 -26.42 4.13 24.79
N SER A 8 -27.09 4.99 25.55
CA SER A 8 -27.27 6.41 25.21
C SER A 8 -26.87 7.35 26.35
N ASP A 9 -26.00 6.92 27.26
CA ASP A 9 -25.63 7.68 28.47
C ASP A 9 -24.12 7.92 28.65
N THR A 10 -23.36 7.92 27.56
CA THR A 10 -22.06 8.60 27.53
C THR A 10 -22.06 9.59 26.39
N GLY A 11 -22.59 10.78 26.65
CA GLY A 11 -22.42 11.98 25.83
C GLY A 11 -20.97 12.48 25.85
N PHE A 12 -20.00 11.60 25.58
CA PHE A 12 -18.60 11.96 25.42
C PHE A 12 -18.41 12.48 24.00
N ASN A 13 -18.72 13.76 23.79
CA ASN A 13 -18.49 14.47 22.53
C ASN A 13 -16.97 14.56 22.27
N LEU A 14 -16.41 13.50 21.66
CA LEU A 14 -15.00 13.37 21.29
C LEU A 14 -14.48 14.60 20.52
N THR A 15 -15.33 15.21 19.71
CA THR A 15 -15.01 16.36 18.83
C THR A 15 -14.73 17.65 19.59
N TYR A 16 -15.41 17.90 20.71
CA TYR A 16 -15.23 19.11 21.51
C TYR A 16 -13.94 19.06 22.32
N TRP A 17 -13.65 17.90 22.92
CA TRP A 17 -12.41 17.65 23.63
C TRP A 17 -11.19 17.69 22.70
N ASP A 18 -11.31 17.14 21.49
CA ASP A 18 -10.23 17.20 20.49
C ASP A 18 -9.87 18.63 20.08
N GLN A 19 -10.86 19.53 20.01
CA GLN A 19 -10.59 20.95 19.71
C GLN A 19 -9.94 21.68 20.89
N GLY A 20 -10.40 21.43 22.11
CA GLY A 20 -9.82 22.01 23.33
C GLY A 20 -8.36 21.56 23.55
N VAL A 21 -8.10 20.26 23.39
CA VAL A 21 -6.76 19.67 23.51
C VAL A 21 -5.82 20.19 22.42
N ASN A 22 -6.28 20.30 21.16
CA ASN A 22 -5.44 20.87 20.09
C ASN A 22 -5.11 22.34 20.35
N LYS A 23 -6.08 23.17 20.78
CA LYS A 23 -5.82 24.56 21.18
C LYS A 23 -4.77 24.65 22.28
N TYR A 24 -4.86 23.77 23.28
CA TYR A 24 -3.89 23.70 24.38
C TYR A 24 -2.50 23.27 23.92
N ILE A 25 -2.39 22.24 23.05
CA ILE A 25 -1.12 21.79 22.46
C ILE A 25 -0.45 22.93 21.67
N HIS A 26 -1.24 23.67 20.89
CA HIS A 26 -0.75 24.84 20.16
C HIS A 26 -0.29 25.96 21.09
N LEU A 27 -1.07 26.29 22.13
CA LEU A 27 -0.72 27.34 23.11
C LEU A 27 0.56 27.01 23.88
N LYS A 28 0.78 25.74 24.22
CA LYS A 28 1.99 25.27 24.92
C LYS A 28 3.16 24.93 23.99
N CYS A 29 3.01 25.12 22.68
CA CYS A 29 4.02 24.81 21.68
C CYS A 29 4.56 23.36 21.76
N ILE A 30 3.71 22.41 22.15
CA ILE A 30 4.11 21.02 22.33
C ILE A 30 4.25 20.35 20.96
N ASN A 31 5.46 19.92 20.61
CA ASN A 31 5.67 19.13 19.39
C ASN A 31 5.10 17.72 19.58
N THR A 32 3.99 17.42 18.93
CA THR A 32 3.43 16.06 18.92
C THR A 32 4.35 15.10 18.16
N ARG A 33 4.21 13.78 18.42
CA ARG A 33 4.91 12.74 17.66
C ARG A 33 4.71 12.90 16.14
N TRP A 34 3.52 13.34 15.73
CA TRP A 34 3.20 13.63 14.34
C TRP A 34 4.04 14.80 13.79
N VAL A 35 4.11 15.94 14.50
CA VAL A 35 4.93 17.09 14.10
C VAL A 35 6.41 16.71 13.97
N LEU A 36 6.94 15.95 14.94
CA LEU A 36 8.33 15.46 14.90
C LEU A 36 8.58 14.52 13.72
N ARG A 37 7.61 13.66 13.36
CA ARG A 37 7.71 12.79 12.20
C ARG A 37 7.71 13.59 10.89
N THR A 38 6.84 14.58 10.75
CA THR A 38 6.79 15.43 9.55
C THR A 38 8.06 16.27 9.41
N LYS A 39 8.66 16.74 10.51
CA LYS A 39 9.97 17.43 10.50
C LYS A 39 11.08 16.50 9.96
N ARG A 40 11.18 15.28 10.50
CA ARG A 40 12.15 14.28 10.01
C ARG A 40 11.96 13.92 8.55
N LEU A 41 10.71 13.79 8.09
CA LEU A 41 10.43 13.54 6.67
C LEU A 41 10.85 14.73 5.81
N ALA A 42 10.54 15.95 6.22
CA ALA A 42 10.95 17.15 5.49
C ALA A 42 12.47 17.26 5.39
N GLU A 43 13.21 16.97 6.46
CA GLU A 43 14.67 16.93 6.45
C GLU A 43 15.20 15.85 5.50
N ARG A 44 14.65 14.63 5.58
CA ARG A 44 15.06 13.50 4.74
C ARG A 44 14.86 13.74 3.25
N TYR A 45 13.75 14.40 2.89
CA TYR A 45 13.37 14.66 1.50
C TYR A 45 13.67 16.10 1.05
N GLY A 46 14.48 16.85 1.81
CA GLY A 46 14.99 18.17 1.41
C GLY A 46 13.94 19.29 1.33
N VAL A 47 12.80 19.15 2.01
CA VAL A 47 11.74 20.18 2.00
C VAL A 47 12.09 21.29 2.99
N ALA A 48 12.28 22.49 2.45
CA ALA A 48 12.67 23.67 3.22
C ALA A 48 11.76 23.91 4.45
N PRO A 49 12.33 24.33 5.60
CA PRO A 49 11.53 24.75 6.74
C PRO A 49 10.74 26.01 6.37
N CYS A 50 9.46 26.05 6.75
CA CYS A 50 8.65 27.26 6.58
C CYS A 50 9.25 28.40 7.40
N ARG A 51 9.44 29.54 6.74
CA ARG A 51 9.77 30.78 7.44
C ARG A 51 8.50 31.36 8.06
N LEU A 52 8.64 32.06 9.19
CA LEU A 52 7.50 32.64 9.94
C LEU A 52 6.65 33.61 9.11
N THR A 53 7.20 34.13 8.01
CA THR A 53 6.58 35.11 7.11
C THR A 53 5.80 34.49 5.94
N GLU A 54 5.85 33.17 5.77
CA GLU A 54 5.21 32.47 4.66
C GLU A 54 3.76 32.06 4.98
N LYS A 55 2.91 31.98 3.94
CA LYS A 55 1.54 31.46 3.99
C LYS A 55 1.51 30.02 4.57
N PRO A 56 0.35 29.58 5.13
CA PRO A 56 0.30 28.72 6.30
C PRO A 56 0.91 27.33 6.10
N GLN A 57 1.26 26.70 7.22
CA GLN A 57 1.81 25.36 7.41
C GLN A 57 1.18 24.24 6.53
N GLN A 58 -0.04 24.45 6.02
CA GLN A 58 -0.78 23.53 5.15
C GLN A 58 -0.07 23.30 3.81
N ASP A 59 0.45 24.36 3.17
CA ASP A 59 1.16 24.26 1.89
C ASP A 59 2.43 23.42 2.03
N ARG A 60 3.11 23.52 3.19
CA ARG A 60 4.28 22.68 3.48
C ARG A 60 3.92 21.23 3.72
N ARG A 61 2.79 20.92 4.36
CA ARG A 61 2.36 19.53 4.56
C ARG A 61 2.13 18.84 3.21
N VAL A 62 1.51 19.55 2.28
CA VAL A 62 1.29 19.08 0.90
C VAL A 62 2.64 18.84 0.22
N LYS A 63 3.56 19.81 0.26
CA LYS A 63 4.93 19.65 -0.30
C LYS A 63 5.70 18.47 0.27
N VAL A 64 5.66 18.26 1.60
CA VAL A 64 6.31 17.10 2.24
C VAL A 64 5.69 15.80 1.75
N ARG A 65 4.36 15.74 1.63
CA ARG A 65 3.66 14.55 1.13
C ARG A 65 4.02 14.26 -0.33
N GLU A 66 4.03 15.28 -1.19
CA GLU A 66 4.40 15.16 -2.60
C GLU A 66 5.83 14.67 -2.76
N ALA A 67 6.78 15.26 -2.03
CA ALA A 67 8.19 14.84 -2.07
C ALA A 67 8.38 13.38 -1.60
N VAL A 68 7.66 12.96 -0.55
CA VAL A 68 7.66 11.57 -0.09
C VAL A 68 7.09 10.64 -1.17
N GLN A 69 5.92 11.00 -1.72
CA GLN A 69 5.23 10.19 -2.72
C GLN A 69 6.06 10.03 -4.00
N GLU A 70 6.71 11.10 -4.45
CA GLU A 70 7.60 11.07 -5.60
C GLU A 70 8.79 10.14 -5.33
N ALA A 71 9.52 10.36 -4.23
CA ALA A 71 10.68 9.54 -3.89
C ALA A 71 10.33 8.05 -3.70
N GLU A 72 9.21 7.76 -3.03
CA GLU A 72 8.72 6.39 -2.87
C GLU A 72 8.29 5.78 -4.20
N SER A 73 7.62 6.54 -5.09
CA SER A 73 7.22 6.06 -6.41
C SER A 73 8.41 5.70 -7.30
N VAL A 74 9.47 6.50 -7.26
CA VAL A 74 10.72 6.25 -8.01
C VAL A 74 11.42 5.02 -7.45
N CYS A 75 11.58 4.95 -6.13
CA CYS A 75 12.22 3.82 -5.45
C CYS A 75 11.45 2.51 -5.70
N TRP A 76 10.13 2.55 -5.60
CA TRP A 76 9.25 1.42 -5.89
C TRP A 76 9.38 0.95 -7.33
N ARG A 77 9.32 1.86 -8.32
CA ARG A 77 9.44 1.50 -9.74
C ARG A 77 10.81 0.89 -10.05
N LYS A 78 11.88 1.47 -9.50
CA LYS A 78 13.24 0.91 -9.62
C LYS A 78 13.33 -0.49 -9.03
N THR A 79 12.89 -0.67 -7.79
CA THR A 79 12.94 -1.98 -7.11
C THR A 79 12.05 -3.03 -7.79
N ALA A 80 10.91 -2.61 -8.35
CA ALA A 80 10.00 -3.50 -9.07
C ALA A 80 10.57 -3.95 -10.42
N THR A 81 11.30 -3.07 -11.12
CA THR A 81 11.93 -3.39 -12.42
C THR A 81 13.21 -4.22 -12.26
N GLU A 82 13.95 -4.04 -11.17
CA GLU A 82 15.14 -4.84 -10.84
C GLU A 82 14.81 -6.33 -10.58
N LYS A 83 13.58 -6.64 -10.16
CA LYS A 83 13.18 -8.02 -9.82
C LYS A 83 12.59 -8.74 -11.05
N PRO A 84 13.25 -9.77 -11.61
CA PRO A 84 12.76 -10.45 -12.81
C PRO A 84 11.40 -11.13 -12.61
N ALA A 85 11.12 -11.62 -11.40
CA ALA A 85 9.82 -12.18 -11.04
C ALA A 85 8.68 -11.16 -11.24
N LEU A 86 8.91 -9.89 -10.94
CA LEU A 86 7.91 -8.82 -11.05
C LEU A 86 7.87 -8.17 -12.44
N SER A 87 8.43 -8.80 -13.48
CA SER A 87 8.47 -8.23 -14.84
C SER A 87 7.07 -7.97 -15.42
N VAL A 88 6.12 -8.90 -15.22
CA VAL A 88 4.72 -8.72 -15.64
C VAL A 88 4.04 -7.62 -14.82
N TYR A 89 4.22 -7.66 -13.49
CA TYR A 89 3.67 -6.67 -12.57
C TYR A 89 4.15 -5.24 -12.88
N SER A 90 5.47 -5.05 -13.05
CA SER A 90 6.08 -3.74 -13.27
C SER A 90 5.72 -3.11 -14.62
N LYS A 91 5.46 -3.94 -15.65
CA LYS A 91 4.93 -3.47 -16.94
C LYS A 91 3.49 -2.97 -16.84
N ALA A 92 2.67 -3.62 -16.01
CA ALA A 92 1.23 -3.32 -15.94
C ALA A 92 0.84 -2.30 -14.86
N LYS A 93 1.57 -2.23 -13.74
CA LYS A 93 1.21 -1.37 -12.59
C LYS A 93 1.82 0.03 -12.74
N GLN A 94 0.97 1.05 -12.87
CA GLN A 94 1.38 2.43 -13.13
C GLN A 94 1.67 3.24 -11.85
N ALA A 95 0.87 3.05 -10.80
CA ALA A 95 0.91 3.84 -9.56
C ALA A 95 0.77 2.97 -8.30
N ILE A 96 1.30 3.47 -7.17
CA ILE A 96 1.20 2.84 -5.83
C ILE A 96 -0.20 3.10 -5.26
N GLU A 97 -1.17 2.37 -5.76
CA GLU A 97 -2.58 2.50 -5.38
C GLU A 97 -3.24 1.12 -5.23
N LYS A 98 -4.35 1.08 -4.50
CA LYS A 98 -5.15 -0.15 -4.35
C LYS A 98 -5.80 -0.49 -5.69
N GLU A 99 -5.63 -1.72 -6.15
CA GLU A 99 -6.35 -2.24 -7.32
C GLU A 99 -7.76 -2.69 -6.89
N PRO A 100 -8.81 -2.34 -7.66
CA PRO A 100 -10.19 -2.72 -7.33
C PRO A 100 -10.43 -4.22 -7.50
N MET A 101 -9.64 -4.92 -8.33
CA MET A 101 -9.81 -6.34 -8.65
C MET A 101 -9.44 -7.31 -7.52
N TYR A 102 -8.83 -6.82 -6.43
CA TYR A 102 -8.43 -7.67 -5.30
C TYR A 102 -9.47 -7.60 -4.16
N GLU A 103 -10.32 -8.61 -4.09
CA GLU A 103 -11.39 -8.75 -3.10
C GLU A 103 -11.00 -9.59 -1.87
N ASN A 104 -9.71 -9.89 -1.68
CA ASN A 104 -9.18 -10.82 -0.66
C ASN A 104 -9.80 -12.24 -0.71
N SER A 105 -10.42 -12.60 -1.83
CA SER A 105 -10.86 -13.97 -2.12
C SER A 105 -9.67 -14.85 -2.53
N LYS A 106 -9.85 -16.18 -2.48
CA LYS A 106 -8.84 -17.11 -3.01
C LYS A 106 -8.48 -16.84 -4.46
N GLY A 107 -9.48 -16.50 -5.29
CA GLY A 107 -9.27 -16.12 -6.70
C GLY A 107 -8.39 -14.87 -6.85
N SER A 108 -8.62 -13.86 -6.01
CA SER A 108 -7.77 -12.65 -5.99
C SER A 108 -6.32 -12.94 -5.59
N GLY A 109 -6.10 -13.94 -4.73
CA GLY A 109 -4.77 -14.45 -4.38
C GLY A 109 -4.08 -15.10 -5.58
N LEU A 110 -4.77 -15.99 -6.30
CA LEU A 110 -4.24 -16.61 -7.52
C LEU A 110 -3.94 -15.58 -8.62
N LEU A 111 -4.81 -14.58 -8.78
CA LEU A 111 -4.57 -13.47 -9.71
C LEU A 111 -3.31 -12.67 -9.35
N CYS A 112 -3.07 -12.46 -8.05
CA CYS A 112 -1.85 -11.79 -7.57
C CYS A 112 -0.60 -12.62 -7.91
N GLU A 113 -0.65 -13.94 -7.66
CA GLU A 113 0.45 -14.85 -8.00
C GLU A 113 0.73 -14.83 -9.51
N ALA A 114 -0.32 -14.90 -10.34
CA ALA A 114 -0.21 -14.81 -11.80
C ALA A 114 0.43 -13.48 -12.24
N ARG A 115 -0.07 -12.34 -11.76
CA ARG A 115 0.50 -11.03 -12.12
C ARG A 115 1.95 -10.85 -11.67
N CYS A 116 2.36 -11.55 -10.61
CA CYS A 116 3.72 -11.52 -10.10
C CYS A 116 4.62 -12.60 -10.74
N GLY A 117 4.19 -13.35 -11.74
CA GLY A 117 5.02 -14.39 -12.35
C GLY A 117 5.22 -15.64 -11.47
N MET A 118 4.45 -15.77 -10.38
CA MET A 118 4.66 -16.76 -9.31
C MET A 118 3.47 -17.72 -9.12
N LEU A 119 2.55 -17.80 -10.08
CA LEU A 119 1.48 -18.78 -10.05
C LEU A 119 2.09 -20.19 -9.96
N ARG A 120 1.59 -20.99 -9.02
CA ARG A 120 2.17 -22.29 -8.65
C ARG A 120 1.88 -23.41 -9.66
N THR A 121 2.18 -23.16 -10.93
CA THR A 121 1.97 -24.09 -12.03
C THR A 121 2.96 -25.25 -11.99
N ARG A 122 2.65 -26.37 -12.65
CA ARG A 122 3.60 -27.50 -12.76
C ARG A 122 4.91 -27.10 -13.43
N LEU A 123 4.86 -26.25 -14.47
CA LEU A 123 6.06 -25.72 -15.11
C LEU A 123 6.93 -24.94 -14.11
N LEU A 124 6.33 -24.12 -13.23
CA LEU A 124 7.09 -23.43 -12.19
C LEU A 124 7.69 -24.42 -11.17
N ARG A 125 6.92 -25.44 -10.76
CA ARG A 125 7.38 -26.45 -9.80
C ARG A 125 8.50 -27.34 -10.35
N ALA A 126 8.48 -27.66 -11.64
CA ALA A 126 9.51 -28.46 -12.31
C ALA A 126 10.91 -27.83 -12.24
N ARG A 127 11.01 -26.51 -12.01
CA ARG A 127 12.30 -25.83 -11.75
C ARG A 127 12.95 -26.24 -10.43
N TYR A 128 12.17 -26.73 -9.47
CA TYR A 128 12.63 -27.08 -8.12
C TYR A 128 12.51 -28.57 -7.82
N THR A 129 11.67 -29.30 -8.56
CA THR A 129 11.46 -30.74 -8.41
C THR A 129 11.89 -31.46 -9.69
N PRO A 130 13.00 -32.23 -9.67
CA PRO A 130 13.45 -32.96 -10.85
C PRO A 130 12.43 -34.04 -11.25
N ASN A 131 12.31 -34.28 -12.56
CA ASN A 131 11.42 -35.29 -13.16
C ASN A 131 9.92 -35.09 -12.88
N LEU A 132 9.48 -33.87 -12.58
CA LEU A 132 8.06 -33.56 -12.48
C LEU A 132 7.45 -33.43 -13.87
N ASP A 133 6.34 -34.12 -14.10
CA ASP A 133 5.51 -33.95 -15.30
C ASP A 133 4.93 -32.53 -15.35
N THR A 134 5.19 -31.81 -16.43
CA THR A 134 4.78 -30.43 -16.66
C THR A 134 3.44 -30.31 -17.36
N THR A 135 2.84 -31.41 -17.82
CA THR A 135 1.60 -31.39 -18.58
C THR A 135 0.42 -30.82 -17.77
N CYS A 136 -0.43 -30.06 -18.44
CA CYS A 136 -1.63 -29.48 -17.86
C CYS A 136 -2.67 -30.57 -17.56
N PRO A 137 -3.19 -30.65 -16.33
CA PRO A 137 -4.18 -31.68 -15.97
C PRO A 137 -5.56 -31.45 -16.61
N LEU A 138 -5.83 -30.27 -17.15
CA LEU A 138 -7.14 -29.91 -17.72
C LEU A 138 -7.23 -30.28 -19.21
N CYS A 139 -6.19 -29.94 -19.99
CA CYS A 139 -6.20 -30.17 -21.44
C CYS A 139 -5.35 -31.37 -21.85
N THR A 140 -4.40 -31.82 -21.01
CA THR A 140 -3.42 -32.90 -21.25
C THR A 140 -2.61 -32.80 -22.54
N LEU A 141 -2.61 -31.63 -23.20
CA LEU A 141 -1.96 -31.42 -24.51
C LEU A 141 -0.71 -30.54 -24.39
N GLU A 142 -0.75 -29.53 -23.51
CA GLU A 142 0.32 -28.55 -23.36
C GLU A 142 0.85 -28.53 -21.92
N ASP A 143 2.02 -27.93 -21.75
CA ASP A 143 2.59 -27.68 -20.43
C ASP A 143 1.73 -26.68 -19.64
N GLU A 144 1.60 -26.92 -18.34
CA GLU A 144 0.93 -26.05 -17.39
C GLU A 144 1.77 -24.78 -17.14
N SER A 145 1.77 -23.87 -18.11
CA SER A 145 2.35 -22.54 -17.99
C SER A 145 1.33 -21.54 -17.45
N MET A 146 1.81 -20.41 -16.93
CA MET A 146 0.93 -19.32 -16.50
C MET A 146 0.08 -18.77 -17.65
N GLU A 147 0.69 -18.58 -18.82
CA GLU A 147 0.01 -18.09 -20.01
C GLU A 147 -1.08 -19.07 -20.46
N HIS A 148 -0.77 -20.37 -20.43
CA HIS A 148 -1.74 -21.43 -20.70
C HIS A 148 -2.94 -21.34 -19.74
N ILE A 149 -2.73 -21.28 -18.43
CA ILE A 149 -3.84 -21.21 -17.45
C ILE A 149 -4.68 -19.92 -17.61
N VAL A 150 -4.06 -18.80 -18.00
CA VAL A 150 -4.76 -17.51 -18.10
C VAL A 150 -5.53 -17.36 -19.42
N LEU A 151 -5.05 -17.98 -20.50
CA LEU A 151 -5.61 -17.83 -21.85
C LEU A 151 -6.54 -18.97 -22.28
N HIS A 152 -6.47 -20.15 -21.64
CA HIS A 152 -7.41 -21.26 -21.87
C HIS A 152 -8.69 -21.12 -21.05
#